data_AF-A0A8D9DUI2-F1
#
_entry.id   AF-A0A8D9DUI2-F1
#
_cell.length_a   1.000
_cell.length_b   1.000
_cell.length_c   1.000
_cell.angle_alpha   90.00
_cell.angle_beta   90.00
_cell.angle_gamma   90.00
#
_symmetry.space_group_name_H-M   'P 1'
#
loop_
_entity.id
_entity.type
_entity.pdbx_description
1 polymer ?
#
loop_
_entity_poly.entity_id
_entity_poly.type
_entity_poly.pdbx_seq_one_letter_code
_entity_poly.pdbx_strand_id
1 'polypeptide(L)'
;MRRQQTYLVDSNEEAMLLVRDRDDHVLLGGRETLFYDAKRFGSHYYHLGEKLNTRYSAVAVQMGCPYMENFNIILLRLFEAGIIDKITDDEYRDLVNQVQISSTSLSTASSADSAAIDNAAADVSSSTEDDNDGESVSKTSDETDEKKMKPLSMKPLQGCFYILLIGYILSTIVFLTEYLKDSPTPENDLTKVAAYYTPPPPDIYAISRQLLYNMRRHHTRRIKEPDTIPARRSLWRQFWVWRQRK
;
A
#
# COMPACT_ATOMS: atom_id res chain seq x y z
N MET A 1 41.21 4.12 -12.19
CA MET A 1 40.35 3.86 -11.02
C MET A 1 41.15 4.15 -9.74
N ARG A 2 41.08 5.37 -9.17
CA ARG A 2 41.90 5.78 -8.00
C ARG A 2 41.14 5.86 -6.66
N ARG A 3 39.82 5.64 -6.66
CA ARG A 3 38.95 5.71 -5.46
C ARG A 3 38.41 4.35 -4.99
N GLN A 4 38.83 3.25 -5.61
CA GLN A 4 38.29 1.91 -5.29
C GLN A 4 38.69 1.44 -3.90
N GLN A 5 39.86 1.82 -3.37
CA GLN A 5 40.30 1.35 -2.05
C GLN A 5 39.41 1.81 -0.90
N THR A 6 38.63 2.89 -1.07
CA THR A 6 37.70 3.36 -0.02
C THR A 6 36.42 2.52 0.06
N TYR A 7 36.07 1.80 -1.01
CA TYR A 7 34.82 1.01 -1.11
C TYR A 7 35.08 -0.49 -1.25
N LEU A 8 36.35 -0.90 -1.29
CA LEU A 8 36.74 -2.29 -1.34
C LEU A 8 36.82 -2.81 0.09
N VAL A 9 36.06 -3.85 0.37
CA VAL A 9 36.12 -4.58 1.64
C VAL A 9 36.90 -5.87 1.42
N ASP A 10 37.68 -6.28 2.40
CA ASP A 10 38.57 -7.45 2.27
C ASP A 10 37.81 -8.79 2.38
N SER A 11 36.65 -8.80 3.05
CA SER A 11 35.80 -9.98 3.23
C SER A 11 34.32 -9.68 3.03
N ASN A 12 33.58 -10.66 2.52
CA ASN A 12 32.13 -10.58 2.39
C ASN A 12 31.44 -10.48 3.77
N GLU A 13 31.94 -11.20 4.78
CA GLU A 13 31.32 -11.20 6.12
C GLU A 13 31.36 -9.80 6.76
N GLU A 14 32.50 -9.11 6.65
CA GLU A 14 32.65 -7.73 7.13
C GLU A 14 31.70 -6.79 6.38
N ALA A 15 31.59 -6.96 5.07
CA ALA A 15 30.70 -6.15 4.24
C ALA A 15 29.22 -6.38 4.58
N MET A 16 28.83 -7.63 4.86
CA MET A 16 27.47 -7.98 5.29
C MET A 16 27.12 -7.28 6.61
N LEU A 17 28.00 -7.35 7.61
CA LEU A 17 27.80 -6.66 8.89
C LEU A 17 27.70 -5.13 8.71
N LEU A 18 28.50 -4.55 7.81
CA LEU A 18 28.49 -3.12 7.54
C LEU A 18 27.15 -2.67 6.94
N VAL A 19 26.60 -3.44 5.98
CA VAL A 19 25.28 -3.16 5.37
C VAL A 19 24.15 -3.36 6.36
N ARG A 20 24.27 -4.31 7.30
CA ARG A 20 23.27 -4.50 8.35
C ARG A 20 23.19 -3.30 9.30
N ASP A 21 24.35 -2.75 9.66
CA ASP A 21 24.43 -1.68 10.66
C ASP A 21 24.17 -0.29 10.04
N ARG A 22 24.22 -0.16 8.70
CA ARG A 22 24.08 1.11 7.98
C ARG A 22 23.22 1.01 6.71
N ASP A 23 22.19 1.85 6.63
CA ASP A 23 21.25 1.89 5.50
C ASP A 23 21.77 2.62 4.25
N ASP A 24 22.94 3.28 4.32
CA ASP A 24 23.53 4.07 3.23
C ASP A 24 24.55 3.28 2.38
N HIS A 25 24.74 1.99 2.65
CA HIS A 25 25.69 1.14 1.95
C HIS A 25 24.98 0.00 1.22
N VAL A 26 25.55 -0.41 0.08
CA VAL A 26 25.08 -1.56 -0.71
C VAL A 26 26.27 -2.46 -1.01
N LEU A 27 26.08 -3.76 -0.84
CA LEU A 27 27.07 -4.77 -1.18
C LEU A 27 26.82 -5.31 -2.60
N LEU A 28 27.88 -5.30 -3.41
CA LEU A 28 27.88 -5.90 -4.75
C LEU A 28 28.80 -7.13 -4.74
N GLY A 29 28.27 -8.28 -5.13
CA GLY A 29 29.00 -9.54 -5.08
C GLY A 29 28.32 -10.66 -5.87
N GLY A 30 28.86 -11.87 -5.74
CA GLY A 30 28.24 -13.06 -6.33
C GLY A 30 26.89 -13.34 -5.67
N ARG A 31 25.83 -13.45 -6.48
CA ARG A 31 24.46 -13.63 -5.97
C ARG A 31 24.34 -14.81 -5.01
N GLU A 32 24.93 -15.95 -5.36
CA GLU A 32 24.82 -17.17 -4.55
C GLU A 32 25.49 -17.01 -3.19
N THR A 33 26.71 -16.45 -3.17
CA THR A 33 27.42 -16.17 -1.92
C THR A 33 26.65 -15.20 -1.05
N LEU A 34 26.13 -14.12 -1.63
CA LEU A 34 25.32 -13.15 -0.88
C LEU A 34 24.00 -13.71 -0.40
N PHE A 35 23.37 -14.60 -1.17
CA PHE A 35 22.14 -15.28 -0.78
C PHE A 35 22.37 -16.24 0.39
N TYR A 36 23.44 -17.02 0.33
CA TYR A 36 23.90 -17.88 1.41
C TYR A 36 24.19 -17.07 2.68
N ASP A 37 24.98 -16.00 2.56
CA ASP A 37 25.35 -15.15 3.69
C ASP A 37 24.12 -14.43 4.26
N ALA A 38 23.18 -13.99 3.42
CA ALA A 38 21.94 -13.37 3.89
C ALA A 38 21.09 -14.33 4.73
N LYS A 39 20.98 -15.61 4.31
CA LYS A 39 20.30 -16.63 5.13
C LYS A 39 21.05 -16.90 6.44
N ARG A 40 22.38 -16.96 6.40
CA ARG A 40 23.24 -17.24 7.57
C ARG A 40 23.21 -16.10 8.61
N PHE A 41 23.30 -14.84 8.17
CA PHE A 41 23.30 -13.66 9.06
C PHE A 41 21.89 -13.16 9.41
N GLY A 42 20.84 -13.73 8.81
CA GLY A 42 19.44 -13.42 9.03
C GLY A 42 18.82 -12.68 7.85
N SER A 43 17.87 -13.33 7.17
CA SER A 43 17.25 -12.83 5.93
C SER A 43 16.49 -11.52 6.11
N HIS A 44 16.02 -11.21 7.32
CA HIS A 44 15.24 -9.99 7.60
C HIS A 44 16.02 -8.68 7.45
N TYR A 45 17.35 -8.74 7.47
CA TYR A 45 18.21 -7.55 7.38
C TYR A 45 18.58 -7.20 5.94
N TYR A 46 18.43 -8.13 5.00
CA TYR A 46 19.00 -8.00 3.66
C TYR A 46 17.93 -8.18 2.60
N HIS A 47 18.05 -7.38 1.54
CA HIS A 47 17.26 -7.54 0.33
C HIS A 47 18.21 -7.77 -0.83
N LEU A 48 18.03 -8.91 -1.51
CA LEU A 48 18.84 -9.26 -2.66
C LEU A 48 18.20 -8.65 -3.92
N GLY A 49 18.95 -7.80 -4.62
CA GLY A 49 18.49 -7.19 -5.87
C GLY A 49 18.50 -8.14 -7.06
N GLU A 50 18.04 -7.63 -8.20
CA GLU A 50 18.08 -8.33 -9.48
C GLU A 50 19.53 -8.63 -9.93
N LYS A 51 19.68 -9.70 -10.73
CA LYS A 51 20.97 -10.10 -11.29
C LYS A 51 21.44 -9.04 -12.30
N LEU A 52 22.53 -8.34 -12.00
CA LEU A 52 23.14 -7.38 -12.94
C LEU A 52 23.87 -8.07 -14.11
N ASN A 53 24.36 -9.29 -13.89
CA ASN A 53 25.08 -10.06 -14.89
C ASN A 53 24.91 -11.56 -14.63
N THR A 54 24.71 -12.34 -15.69
CA THR A 54 24.62 -13.80 -15.61
C THR A 54 26.00 -14.41 -15.77
N ARG A 55 26.42 -15.18 -14.76
CA ARG A 55 27.63 -16.00 -14.81
C ARG A 55 27.30 -17.41 -14.37
N TYR A 56 27.95 -18.38 -14.99
CA TYR A 56 27.78 -19.80 -14.70
C TYR A 56 29.01 -20.33 -13.97
N SER A 57 28.77 -21.19 -12.98
CA SER A 57 29.82 -21.99 -12.35
C SER A 57 30.13 -23.20 -13.24
N ALA A 58 31.41 -23.55 -13.35
CA ALA A 58 31.85 -24.69 -14.14
C ALA A 58 32.97 -25.44 -13.40
N VAL A 59 33.08 -26.74 -13.66
CA VAL A 59 34.16 -27.58 -13.13
C VAL A 59 35.31 -27.57 -14.13
N ALA A 60 36.47 -27.08 -13.70
CA ALA A 60 37.67 -27.07 -14.52
C ALA A 60 38.36 -28.45 -14.49
N VAL A 61 38.72 -28.97 -15.67
CA VAL A 61 39.50 -30.20 -15.84
C VAL A 61 40.75 -29.94 -16.67
N GLN A 62 41.77 -30.78 -16.54
CA GLN A 62 42.98 -30.66 -17.35
C GLN A 62 42.67 -30.86 -18.85
N MET A 63 43.34 -30.08 -19.70
CA MET A 63 43.27 -30.24 -21.15
C MET A 63 43.63 -31.67 -21.55
N GLY A 64 42.74 -32.32 -22.32
CA GLY A 64 42.90 -33.71 -22.74
C GLY A 64 42.42 -34.75 -21.73
N CYS A 65 41.71 -34.36 -20.67
CA CYS A 65 41.11 -35.30 -19.73
C CYS A 65 40.21 -36.32 -20.45
N PRO A 66 40.48 -37.63 -20.37
CA PRO A 66 39.71 -38.65 -21.08
C PRO A 66 38.29 -38.82 -20.54
N TYR A 67 38.00 -38.29 -19.35
CA TYR A 67 36.71 -38.41 -18.68
C TYR A 67 35.78 -37.22 -18.89
N MET A 68 36.20 -36.18 -19.63
CA MET A 68 35.44 -34.94 -19.77
C MET A 68 34.02 -35.18 -20.32
N GLU A 69 33.90 -36.01 -21.36
CA GLU A 69 32.61 -36.30 -22.00
C GLU A 69 31.67 -37.07 -21.06
N ASN A 70 32.19 -38.13 -20.43
CA ASN A 70 31.42 -38.91 -19.47
C ASN A 70 30.99 -38.06 -18.26
N PHE A 71 31.86 -37.17 -17.79
CA PHE A 71 31.56 -36.25 -16.70
C PHE A 71 30.43 -35.29 -17.08
N ASN A 72 30.47 -34.68 -18.26
CA ASN A 72 29.42 -33.78 -18.74
C ASN A 72 28.07 -34.48 -18.87
N ILE A 73 28.03 -35.70 -19.41
CA ILE A 73 26.79 -36.49 -19.53
C ILE A 73 26.20 -36.80 -18.14
N ILE A 74 27.05 -37.18 -17.18
CA ILE A 74 26.60 -37.45 -15.81
C ILE A 74 26.09 -36.17 -15.15
N LEU A 75 26.81 -35.06 -15.30
CA LEU A 75 26.42 -33.76 -14.73
C LEU A 75 25.07 -33.32 -15.27
N LEU A 76 24.83 -33.46 -16.58
CA LEU A 76 23.55 -33.14 -17.20
C LEU A 76 22.43 -34.03 -16.63
N ARG A 77 22.67 -35.35 -16.49
CA ARG A 77 21.68 -36.27 -15.89
C ARG A 77 21.37 -35.94 -14.43
N LEU A 78 22.37 -35.49 -13.65
CA LEU A 78 22.16 -35.07 -12.26
C LEU A 78 21.32 -33.79 -12.20
N PHE A 79 21.55 -32.87 -13.13
CA PHE A 79 20.76 -31.64 -13.27
C PHE A 79 19.32 -31.96 -13.68
N GLU A 80 19.12 -32.75 -14.74
CA GLU A 80 17.79 -33.16 -15.23
C GLU A 80 17.00 -33.97 -14.20
N ALA A 81 17.69 -34.75 -13.34
CA ALA A 81 17.06 -35.48 -12.25
C ALA A 81 16.72 -34.60 -11.02
N GLY A 82 17.05 -33.31 -11.04
CA GLY A 82 16.83 -32.38 -9.92
C GLY A 82 17.69 -32.68 -8.69
N ILE A 83 18.74 -33.50 -8.83
CA ILE A 83 19.59 -33.89 -7.69
C ILE A 83 20.43 -32.70 -7.22
N ILE A 84 20.90 -31.87 -8.15
CA ILE A 84 21.69 -30.67 -7.82
C ILE A 84 20.84 -29.67 -7.03
N ASP A 85 19.59 -29.45 -7.45
CA ASP A 85 18.67 -28.56 -6.75
C ASP A 85 18.36 -29.09 -5.35
N LYS A 86 18.09 -30.39 -5.23
CA LYS A 86 17.89 -31.02 -3.93
C LYS A 86 19.09 -30.86 -3.00
N ILE A 87 20.30 -31.08 -3.47
CA ILE A 87 21.53 -30.91 -2.66
C ILE A 87 21.65 -29.45 -2.21
N THR A 88 21.34 -28.51 -3.10
CA THR A 88 21.39 -27.07 -2.82
C THR A 88 20.35 -26.68 -1.76
N ASP A 89 19.12 -27.17 -1.88
CA ASP A 89 18.06 -26.94 -0.90
C ASP A 89 18.36 -27.57 0.46
N ASP A 90 18.86 -28.80 0.48
CA ASP A 90 19.24 -29.49 1.71
C ASP A 90 20.35 -28.71 2.44
N GLU A 91 21.36 -28.22 1.73
CA GLU A 91 22.40 -27.34 2.31
C GLU A 91 21.79 -26.08 2.92
N TYR A 92 20.86 -25.43 2.22
CA TYR A 92 20.19 -24.23 2.75
C TYR A 92 19.34 -24.51 3.98
N ARG A 93 18.70 -25.67 4.07
CA ARG A 93 17.90 -26.08 5.25
C ARG A 93 18.79 -26.34 6.45
N ASP A 94 19.94 -26.97 6.23
CA ASP A 94 20.91 -27.24 7.29
C ASP A 94 21.48 -25.96 7.91
N LEU A 95 21.67 -24.91 7.11
CA LEU A 95 22.07 -23.60 7.64
C LEU A 95 21.05 -23.00 8.58
N VAL A 96 19.76 -23.05 8.22
CA VAL A 96 18.67 -22.54 9.06
C VAL A 96 18.66 -23.30 10.39
N ASN A 97 18.81 -24.63 10.34
CA ASN A 97 18.87 -25.46 11.53
C ASN A 97 20.08 -25.08 12.42
N GLN A 98 21.26 -24.88 11.84
CA GLN A 98 22.46 -24.47 12.59
C GLN A 98 22.31 -23.09 13.24
N VAL A 99 21.72 -22.13 12.55
CA VAL A 99 21.43 -20.79 13.11
C VAL A 99 20.45 -20.89 14.28
N GLN A 100 19.39 -21.68 14.16
CA GLN A 100 18.42 -21.88 15.25
C GLN A 100 19.02 -22.59 16.48
N ILE A 101 19.86 -23.60 16.27
CA ILE A 101 20.52 -24.33 17.35
C ILE A 101 21.55 -23.44 18.07
N SER A 102 22.32 -22.64 17.32
CA SER A 102 23.29 -21.70 17.91
C SER A 102 22.60 -20.58 18.69
N SER A 103 21.47 -20.03 18.20
CA SER A 103 20.71 -19.02 18.95
C SER A 103 20.07 -19.58 20.22
N THR A 104 19.64 -20.85 20.20
CA THR A 104 18.98 -21.51 21.34
C THR A 104 19.98 -21.92 22.42
N SER A 105 21.17 -22.38 22.02
CA SER A 105 22.24 -22.75 22.97
C SER A 105 22.87 -21.55 23.67
N LEU A 106 22.90 -20.38 23.03
CA LEU A 106 23.31 -19.11 23.65
C LEU A 106 22.29 -18.60 24.67
N SER A 107 20.98 -18.80 24.44
CA SER A 107 19.94 -18.39 25.39
C SER A 107 19.81 -19.35 26.58
N THR A 108 20.20 -20.63 26.46
CA THR A 108 20.18 -21.56 27.60
C THR A 108 21.35 -21.36 28.58
N ALA A 109 22.41 -20.66 28.18
CA ALA A 109 23.55 -20.35 29.04
C ALA A 109 23.38 -19.04 29.83
N SER A 110 22.38 -18.20 29.50
CA SER A 110 22.24 -16.84 30.05
C SER A 110 20.88 -16.55 30.72
N SER A 111 20.11 -17.56 31.12
CA SER A 111 18.85 -17.33 31.85
C SER A 111 18.49 -18.48 32.77
N ALA A 112 19.09 -18.47 33.96
CA ALA A 112 18.55 -19.15 35.14
C ALA A 112 17.59 -18.24 35.95
N ASP A 113 17.15 -17.10 35.42
CA ASP A 113 16.15 -16.27 36.09
C ASP A 113 15.22 -15.55 35.11
N SER A 114 13.93 -15.54 35.47
CA SER A 114 12.78 -14.83 34.87
C SER A 114 12.12 -15.38 33.58
N ALA A 115 11.23 -16.35 33.82
CA ALA A 115 9.84 -16.45 33.36
C ALA A 115 9.35 -15.65 32.12
N ALA A 116 8.85 -16.44 31.15
CA ALA A 116 7.63 -16.29 30.35
C ALA A 116 7.42 -15.02 29.51
N ILE A 117 7.35 -15.20 28.17
CA ILE A 117 6.13 -15.02 27.34
C ILE A 117 6.49 -15.11 25.83
N ASP A 118 5.70 -15.91 25.10
CA ASP A 118 5.42 -15.99 23.65
C ASP A 118 6.45 -16.58 22.65
N ASN A 119 6.45 -17.92 22.57
CA ASN A 119 6.85 -18.67 21.39
C ASN A 119 5.67 -18.79 20.40
N ALA A 120 5.71 -18.03 19.30
CA ALA A 120 4.86 -18.24 18.13
C ALA A 120 5.73 -18.70 16.96
N ALA A 121 6.03 -20.01 16.94
CA ALA A 121 6.60 -20.71 15.81
C ALA A 121 5.51 -21.58 15.18
N ALA A 122 5.17 -21.31 13.91
CA ALA A 122 4.69 -22.25 12.90
C ALA A 122 4.06 -21.44 11.76
N ASP A 123 4.81 -21.22 10.67
CA ASP A 123 4.34 -21.52 9.31
C ASP A 123 5.50 -21.30 8.32
N VAL A 124 6.16 -22.39 7.91
CA VAL A 124 6.98 -22.41 6.69
C VAL A 124 6.36 -23.51 5.85
N SER A 125 5.35 -23.10 5.09
CA SER A 125 4.75 -23.91 4.04
C SER A 125 5.72 -23.94 2.87
N SER A 126 6.27 -25.12 2.58
CA SER A 126 6.96 -25.39 1.33
C SER A 126 5.92 -25.57 0.23
N SER A 127 5.69 -24.53 -0.56
CA SER A 127 5.06 -24.65 -1.88
C SER A 127 6.13 -24.48 -2.94
N THR A 128 6.64 -25.61 -3.42
CA THR A 128 7.21 -25.77 -4.76
C THR A 128 6.16 -25.37 -5.78
N GLU A 129 6.41 -24.29 -6.54
CA GLU A 129 5.81 -24.08 -7.85
C GLU A 129 6.94 -23.93 -8.87
N ASP A 130 6.81 -24.75 -9.92
CA ASP A 130 7.70 -24.91 -11.06
C ASP A 130 7.87 -23.60 -11.85
N ASP A 131 9.08 -23.29 -12.30
CA ASP A 131 9.26 -22.41 -13.46
C ASP A 131 10.46 -22.87 -14.31
N ASN A 132 10.13 -23.44 -15.46
CA ASN A 132 11.03 -23.79 -16.56
C ASN A 132 10.80 -22.84 -17.74
N ASP A 133 11.83 -22.05 -18.04
CA ASP A 133 12.16 -21.19 -19.18
C ASP A 133 11.14 -20.90 -20.30
N GLY A 134 10.90 -19.60 -20.55
CA GLY A 134 10.26 -19.09 -21.77
C GLY A 134 10.26 -17.57 -21.88
N GLU A 135 10.93 -17.06 -22.91
CA GLU A 135 11.18 -15.65 -23.23
C GLU A 135 9.92 -14.75 -23.42
N SER A 136 10.06 -13.50 -22.97
CA SER A 136 9.32 -12.27 -23.36
C SER A 136 8.16 -11.75 -22.49
N VAL A 137 8.27 -10.44 -22.20
CA VAL A 137 7.24 -9.46 -21.82
C VAL A 137 6.98 -9.25 -20.32
N SER A 138 7.63 -8.18 -19.82
CA SER A 138 7.22 -7.26 -18.74
C SER A 138 5.98 -7.62 -17.91
N LYS A 139 6.22 -8.07 -16.67
CA LYS A 139 5.30 -7.84 -15.55
C LYS A 139 6.10 -7.55 -14.27
N THR A 140 6.23 -6.26 -13.99
CA THR A 140 6.44 -5.75 -12.63
C THR A 140 5.20 -6.03 -11.80
N SER A 141 5.19 -7.13 -11.06
CA SER A 141 4.37 -7.34 -9.85
C SER A 141 4.45 -8.81 -9.45
N ASP A 142 4.83 -9.05 -8.20
CA ASP A 142 4.54 -10.22 -7.37
C ASP A 142 5.79 -10.96 -6.85
N GLU A 143 6.45 -10.31 -5.89
CA GLU A 143 7.17 -10.99 -4.80
C GLU A 143 7.00 -10.11 -3.54
N THR A 144 5.83 -10.22 -2.91
CA THR A 144 5.55 -9.60 -1.61
C THR A 144 4.98 -10.58 -0.59
N ASP A 145 5.39 -11.84 -0.63
CA ASP A 145 4.97 -12.83 0.37
C ASP A 145 6.07 -13.13 1.39
N GLU A 146 6.50 -12.09 2.11
CA GLU A 146 6.94 -12.17 3.53
C GLU A 146 6.75 -10.84 4.28
N LYS A 147 5.93 -9.91 3.75
CA LYS A 147 5.50 -8.77 4.57
C LYS A 147 4.41 -9.26 5.51
N LYS A 148 4.82 -9.88 6.63
CA LYS A 148 4.00 -9.96 7.85
C LYS A 148 3.40 -8.57 8.04
N MET A 149 2.11 -8.44 7.70
CA MET A 149 1.47 -7.15 7.52
C MET A 149 1.58 -6.41 8.84
N LYS A 150 2.49 -5.42 8.91
CA LYS A 150 2.65 -4.63 10.11
C LYS A 150 1.30 -3.96 10.35
N PRO A 151 0.68 -4.15 11.53
CA PRO A 151 -0.58 -3.49 11.84
C PRO A 151 -0.38 -2.00 11.61
N LEU A 152 -1.35 -1.37 10.95
CA LEU A 152 -1.26 0.03 10.55
C LEU A 152 -0.95 0.88 11.78
N SER A 153 0.29 1.38 11.88
CA SER A 153 0.69 2.23 12.99
C SER A 153 -0.16 3.49 12.99
N MET A 154 -0.46 4.07 14.17
CA MET A 154 -1.20 5.33 14.24
C MET A 154 -0.45 6.51 13.60
N LYS A 155 0.87 6.42 13.41
CA LYS A 155 1.73 7.48 12.85
C LYS A 155 1.26 7.99 11.48
N PRO A 156 1.04 7.14 10.45
CA PRO A 156 0.47 7.59 9.17
C PRO A 156 -0.93 8.21 9.28
N LEU A 157 -1.72 7.85 10.29
CA LEU A 157 -3.06 8.39 10.51
C LEU A 157 -3.07 9.74 11.24
N GLN A 158 -1.94 10.15 11.84
CA GLN A 158 -1.82 11.44 12.56
C GLN A 158 -2.14 12.64 11.67
N GLY A 159 -1.79 12.60 10.38
CA GLY A 159 -2.13 13.64 9.42
C GLY A 159 -3.64 13.91 9.32
N CYS A 160 -4.46 12.86 9.32
CA CYS A 160 -5.92 12.99 9.29
C CYS A 160 -6.46 13.65 10.56
N PHE A 161 -5.90 13.32 11.73
CA PHE A 161 -6.30 13.95 12.99
C PHE A 161 -5.92 15.43 13.04
N TYR A 162 -4.76 15.83 12.52
CA TYR A 162 -4.36 17.24 12.43
C TYR A 162 -5.30 18.03 11.51
N ILE A 163 -5.66 17.49 10.35
CA ILE A 163 -6.60 18.15 9.43
C ILE A 163 -7.97 18.31 10.09
N LEU A 164 -8.45 17.28 10.79
CA LEU A 164 -9.73 17.33 11.51
C LEU A 164 -9.71 18.39 12.62
N LEU A 165 -8.63 18.45 13.40
CA LEU A 165 -8.46 19.45 14.46
C LEU A 165 -8.41 20.88 13.88
N ILE A 166 -7.68 21.09 12.79
CA ILE A 166 -7.64 22.40 12.09
C ILE A 166 -9.03 22.77 11.56
N GLY A 167 -9.76 21.82 10.99
CA GLY A 167 -11.12 22.03 10.50
C GLY A 167 -12.09 22.45 11.62
N TYR A 168 -11.99 21.83 12.80
CA TYR A 168 -12.76 22.25 13.97
C TYR A 168 -12.39 23.65 14.45
N ILE A 169 -11.10 23.97 14.56
CA ILE A 169 -10.64 25.31 14.97
C ILE A 169 -11.16 26.38 13.99
N LEU A 170 -11.04 26.15 12.67
CA LEU A 170 -11.55 27.08 11.66
C LEU A 170 -13.07 27.24 11.75
N SER A 171 -13.81 26.15 11.93
CA SER A 171 -15.27 26.19 12.11
C SER A 171 -15.66 26.99 13.36
N THR A 172 -14.98 26.77 14.49
CA THR A 172 -15.22 27.51 15.73
C THR A 172 -14.89 29.00 15.57
N ILE A 173 -13.83 29.36 14.84
CA ILE A 173 -13.49 30.76 14.55
C ILE A 173 -14.59 31.42 13.71
N VAL A 174 -15.04 30.78 12.62
CA VAL A 174 -16.13 31.30 11.78
C VAL A 174 -17.40 31.50 12.62
N PHE A 175 -17.75 30.51 13.42
CA PHE A 175 -18.90 30.60 14.33
C PHE A 175 -18.75 31.74 15.35
N LEU A 176 -17.58 31.94 15.95
CA LEU A 176 -17.33 33.06 16.87
C LEU A 176 -17.44 34.41 16.15
N THR A 177 -16.94 34.53 14.92
CA THR A 177 -17.03 35.78 14.16
C THR A 177 -18.47 36.12 13.81
N GLU A 178 -19.30 35.13 13.50
CA GLU A 178 -20.73 35.32 13.27
C GLU A 178 -21.45 35.69 14.56
N TYR A 179 -21.15 34.98 15.66
CA TYR A 179 -21.74 35.24 16.98
C TYR A 179 -21.43 36.65 17.50
N LEU A 180 -20.20 37.14 17.33
CA LEU A 180 -19.84 38.50 17.72
C LEU A 180 -20.48 39.56 16.83
N LYS A 181 -20.66 39.26 15.53
CA LYS A 181 -21.34 40.16 14.59
C LYS A 181 -22.85 40.22 14.82
N ASP A 182 -23.45 39.13 15.28
CA ASP A 182 -24.87 39.03 15.64
C ASP A 182 -25.13 39.43 17.09
N SER A 183 -24.08 39.76 17.87
CA SER A 183 -24.27 40.37 19.18
C SER A 183 -24.99 41.71 18.99
N PRO A 184 -26.19 41.88 19.58
CA PRO A 184 -27.00 43.05 19.34
C PRO A 184 -26.31 44.25 19.96
N THR A 185 -25.80 45.16 19.13
CA THR A 185 -25.50 46.52 19.56
C THR A 185 -26.78 47.11 20.14
N PRO A 186 -26.86 47.42 21.46
CA PRO A 186 -28.01 48.08 22.02
C PRO A 186 -27.89 49.58 21.72
N GLU A 187 -28.09 49.97 20.46
CA GLU A 187 -28.12 51.39 20.11
C GLU A 187 -29.13 51.69 19.00
N ASN A 188 -30.15 52.45 19.41
CA ASN A 188 -30.98 53.37 18.60
C ASN A 188 -32.21 52.78 17.88
N ASP A 189 -33.17 52.30 18.69
CA ASP A 189 -34.56 51.98 18.30
C ASP A 189 -35.41 53.19 17.84
N LEU A 190 -34.88 54.42 17.87
CA LEU A 190 -35.63 55.63 17.50
C LEU A 190 -35.80 55.85 16.00
N THR A 191 -34.98 55.22 15.15
CA THR A 191 -35.07 55.40 13.68
C THR A 191 -36.04 54.42 13.00
N LYS A 192 -36.34 53.28 13.63
CA LYS A 192 -37.25 52.27 13.06
C LYS A 192 -38.74 52.60 13.25
N VAL A 193 -39.09 53.41 14.24
CA VAL A 193 -40.50 53.80 14.49
C VAL A 193 -40.99 54.84 13.47
N ALA A 194 -40.10 55.67 12.91
CA ALA A 194 -40.45 56.67 11.90
C ALA A 194 -40.81 56.05 10.52
N ALA A 195 -40.43 54.80 10.24
CA ALA A 195 -40.68 54.13 8.97
C ALA A 195 -42.06 53.45 8.87
N TYR A 196 -42.87 53.44 9.94
CA TYR A 196 -44.19 52.79 9.97
C TYR A 196 -45.37 53.73 9.61
N TYR A 197 -45.14 55.02 9.39
CA TYR A 197 -46.21 56.02 9.15
C TYR A 197 -46.30 56.61 7.74
N THR A 198 -45.56 56.08 6.75
CA THR A 198 -45.74 56.47 5.34
C THR A 198 -46.55 55.40 4.59
N PRO A 199 -47.80 55.68 4.17
CA PRO A 199 -48.55 54.72 3.35
C PRO A 199 -47.88 54.58 1.97
N PRO A 200 -47.74 53.34 1.44
CA PRO A 200 -47.21 53.16 0.09
C PRO A 200 -48.21 53.66 -0.97
N PRO A 201 -47.74 54.20 -2.12
CA PRO A 201 -48.62 54.58 -3.21
C PRO A 201 -49.35 53.35 -3.78
N PRO A 202 -50.59 53.49 -4.27
CA PRO A 202 -51.35 52.36 -4.80
C PRO A 202 -50.66 51.73 -6.01
N ASP A 203 -50.40 50.44 -5.90
CA ASP A 203 -49.72 49.62 -6.90
C ASP A 203 -50.60 49.44 -8.14
N ILE A 204 -50.26 50.16 -9.22
CA ILE A 204 -50.93 50.13 -10.53
C ILE A 204 -50.93 48.71 -11.13
N TYR A 205 -50.03 47.82 -10.69
CA TYR A 205 -49.95 46.43 -11.14
C TYR A 205 -50.96 45.49 -10.46
N ALA A 206 -51.61 45.90 -9.37
CA ALA A 206 -52.65 45.11 -8.72
C ALA A 206 -53.94 45.08 -9.55
N ILE A 207 -54.31 46.21 -10.16
CA ILE A 207 -55.52 46.37 -10.98
C ILE A 207 -55.39 45.58 -12.30
N SER A 208 -54.22 45.58 -12.92
CA SER A 208 -53.98 44.85 -14.18
C SER A 208 -54.00 43.33 -13.99
N ARG A 209 -53.49 42.82 -12.86
CA ARG A 209 -53.55 41.39 -12.52
C ARG A 209 -54.97 40.91 -12.28
N GLN A 210 -55.82 41.72 -11.64
CA GLN A 210 -57.20 41.35 -11.35
C GLN A 210 -58.07 41.31 -12.63
N LEU A 211 -57.78 42.20 -13.58
CA LEU A 211 -58.43 42.23 -14.89
C LEU A 211 -57.98 41.06 -15.78
N LEU A 212 -56.70 40.70 -15.76
CA LEU A 212 -56.16 39.50 -16.43
C LEU A 212 -56.73 38.19 -15.85
N TYR A 213 -56.92 38.12 -14.53
CA TYR A 213 -57.51 36.94 -13.88
C TYR A 213 -58.99 36.74 -14.26
N ASN A 214 -59.75 37.84 -14.37
CA ASN A 214 -61.16 37.78 -14.75
C ASN A 214 -61.36 37.43 -16.24
N MET A 215 -60.46 37.85 -17.13
CA MET A 215 -60.52 37.44 -18.54
C MET A 215 -60.12 35.97 -18.75
N ARG A 216 -59.20 35.42 -17.94
CA ARG A 216 -58.78 34.01 -18.02
C ARG A 216 -59.86 33.02 -17.56
N ARG A 217 -60.79 33.45 -16.71
CA ARG A 217 -61.85 32.58 -16.13
C ARG A 217 -63.03 32.34 -17.08
N HIS A 218 -63.22 33.19 -18.09
CA HIS A 218 -64.32 33.04 -19.06
C HIS A 218 -63.97 32.14 -20.27
N HIS A 219 -62.69 31.90 -20.56
CA HIS A 219 -62.28 31.18 -21.77
C HIS A 219 -62.11 29.65 -21.61
N THR A 220 -62.11 29.10 -20.39
CA THR A 220 -61.82 27.67 -20.15
C THR A 220 -63.03 26.79 -19.85
N ARG A 221 -64.27 27.30 -20.02
CA ARG A 221 -65.50 26.47 -19.89
C ARG A 221 -65.89 25.69 -21.15
N ARG A 222 -65.12 25.78 -22.23
CA ARG A 222 -65.28 24.92 -23.41
C ARG A 222 -63.91 24.44 -23.83
N ILE A 223 -63.56 23.20 -23.49
CA ILE A 223 -62.94 22.20 -24.36
C ILE A 223 -62.80 20.92 -23.51
N LYS A 224 -63.39 19.84 -24.05
CA LYS A 224 -63.45 18.46 -23.54
C LYS A 224 -62.08 17.79 -23.50
N GLU A 225 -61.99 16.76 -22.65
CA GLU A 225 -60.96 15.68 -22.64
C GLU A 225 -60.77 15.03 -24.03
N PRO A 226 -59.61 14.40 -24.32
CA PRO A 226 -59.43 12.98 -23.96
C PRO A 226 -58.01 12.53 -23.53
N ASP A 227 -58.01 11.48 -22.70
CA ASP A 227 -57.23 10.23 -22.70
C ASP A 227 -55.68 10.18 -22.82
N THR A 228 -55.09 9.73 -21.71
CA THR A 228 -54.03 8.69 -21.53
C THR A 228 -52.77 8.67 -22.40
N ILE A 229 -51.59 8.71 -21.75
CA ILE A 229 -50.42 7.77 -21.86
C ILE A 229 -49.24 8.33 -21.00
N PRO A 230 -48.36 7.49 -20.41
CA PRO A 230 -47.89 7.66 -19.03
C PRO A 230 -46.49 8.26 -18.84
N ALA A 231 -46.27 8.67 -17.59
CA ALA A 231 -45.06 9.30 -17.07
C ALA A 231 -43.80 8.43 -17.20
N ARG A 232 -42.78 9.01 -17.82
CA ARG A 232 -41.39 8.54 -17.84
C ARG A 232 -40.78 8.67 -16.43
N ARG A 233 -40.83 7.59 -15.65
CA ARG A 233 -40.09 7.48 -14.38
C ARG A 233 -38.63 7.12 -14.65
N SER A 234 -37.77 7.88 -13.99
CA SER A 234 -36.32 7.95 -14.20
C SER A 234 -35.58 6.70 -13.73
N LEU A 235 -34.65 6.24 -14.59
CA LEU A 235 -33.71 5.11 -14.46
C LEU A 235 -32.70 5.18 -13.29
N TRP A 236 -32.79 6.16 -12.40
CA TRP A 236 -31.78 6.39 -11.35
C TRP A 236 -31.88 5.45 -10.13
N ARG A 237 -32.94 4.62 -10.02
CA ARG A 237 -33.10 3.72 -8.87
C ARG A 237 -32.50 2.33 -9.03
N GLN A 238 -32.07 1.91 -10.21
CA GLN A 238 -31.48 0.58 -10.40
C GLN A 238 -29.95 0.54 -10.22
N PHE A 239 -29.27 1.68 -10.25
CA PHE A 239 -27.80 1.71 -10.11
C PHE A 239 -27.32 1.55 -8.66
N TRP A 240 -28.17 1.81 -7.66
CA TRP A 240 -27.77 1.74 -6.26
C TRP A 240 -27.80 0.34 -5.64
N VAL A 241 -28.48 -0.62 -6.28
CA VAL A 241 -28.62 -1.99 -5.74
C VAL A 241 -27.49 -2.93 -6.20
N TRP A 242 -26.74 -2.58 -7.26
CA TRP A 242 -25.68 -3.46 -7.79
C TRP A 242 -24.34 -3.35 -7.04
N ARG A 243 -24.11 -2.32 -6.21
CA ARG A 243 -22.81 -2.09 -5.52
C ARG A 243 -22.70 -2.74 -4.13
N GLN A 244 -23.66 -3.57 -3.72
CA GLN A 244 -23.67 -4.23 -2.40
C GLN A 244 -23.45 -5.76 -2.47
N ARG A 245 -22.97 -6.27 -3.61
CA ARG A 245 -22.49 -7.67 -3.71
C ARG A 245 -21.18 -7.75 -4.49
N LYS A 246 -20.08 -7.44 -3.80
CA LYS A 246 -18.76 -8.03 -4.03
C LYS A 246 -17.94 -7.86 -2.77
#